data_AF-A0A6B2DI50-F1
#
_entry.id   AF-A0A6B2DI50-F1
#
_cell.length_a   1.000
_cell.length_b   1.000
_cell.length_c   1.000
_cell.angle_alpha   90.00
_cell.angle_beta   90.00
_cell.angle_gamma   90.00
#
_symmetry.space_group_name_H-M   'P 1'
#
loop_
_entity.id
_entity.type
_entity.pdbx_description
1 polymer ?
#
loop_
_entity_poly.entity_id
_entity_poly.type
_entity_poly.pdbx_seq_one_letter_code
_entity_poly.pdbx_strand_id
1 'polypeptide(L)'
;DGSWAAVTGLPELGLAAAAELGVDLERVALVPNPGAESVAVVSALVDGFDLVVLGRSLAGSVRPQLARRLAGRVRNRGSVLLAAGSWPDADLELSVSGRRWHGLGEDGHGHLRYREVLATSRGRGAAARPRSAPLRLPGVGGALGTAVAEVPVLPARVG
;
A
#
# COMPACT_ATOMS: atom_id res chain seq x y z
N ASP A 1 23.19 -0.98 -6.88
CA ASP A 1 22.07 -0.84 -7.84
C ASP A 1 20.75 -0.75 -7.08
N GLY A 2 19.84 0.12 -7.51
CA GLY A 2 18.59 0.39 -6.79
C GLY A 2 17.38 0.23 -7.70
N SER A 3 16.25 -0.20 -7.13
CA SER A 3 15.03 -0.54 -7.86
C SER A 3 14.29 0.68 -8.40
N TRP A 4 13.59 0.52 -9.52
CA TRP A 4 12.68 1.50 -10.11
C TRP A 4 11.22 1.19 -9.78
N ALA A 5 10.44 2.22 -9.46
CA ALA A 5 9.01 2.11 -9.22
C ALA A 5 8.20 2.87 -10.28
N ALA A 6 7.03 2.34 -10.63
CA ALA A 6 6.04 3.03 -11.43
C ALA A 6 4.71 3.11 -10.67
N VAL A 7 4.07 4.27 -10.67
CA VAL A 7 2.73 4.45 -10.09
C VAL A 7 1.76 4.86 -11.19
N THR A 8 0.62 4.16 -11.29
CA THR A 8 -0.41 4.48 -12.28
C THR A 8 -1.82 4.44 -11.70
N GLY A 9 -2.69 5.33 -12.19
CA GLY A 9 -4.08 5.42 -11.75
C GLY A 9 -4.27 5.95 -10.34
N LEU A 10 -3.29 6.72 -9.83
CA LEU A 10 -3.29 7.31 -8.49
C LEU A 10 -3.04 8.84 -8.57
N PRO A 11 -3.99 9.62 -9.13
CA PRO A 11 -3.77 11.03 -9.44
C PRO A 11 -3.59 11.94 -8.22
N GLU A 12 -4.07 11.50 -7.05
CA GLU A 12 -3.95 12.24 -5.79
C GLU A 12 -2.71 11.82 -4.97
N LEU A 13 -1.73 11.14 -5.57
CA LEU A 13 -0.52 10.74 -4.86
C LEU A 13 0.28 11.99 -4.43
N GLY A 14 0.43 12.17 -3.11
CA GLY A 14 1.28 13.22 -2.54
C GLY A 14 2.77 12.86 -2.66
N LEU A 15 3.45 13.38 -3.69
CA LEU A 15 4.88 13.13 -3.92
C LEU A 15 5.78 13.70 -2.81
N ALA A 16 5.45 14.88 -2.28
CA ALA A 16 6.17 15.46 -1.14
C ALA A 16 6.11 14.53 0.08
N ALA A 17 4.90 14.04 0.42
CA ALA A 17 4.71 13.09 1.50
C ALA A 17 5.42 11.74 1.24
N ALA A 18 5.50 11.30 -0.02
CA ALA A 18 6.26 10.10 -0.38
C ALA A 18 7.77 10.30 -0.17
N ALA A 19 8.31 11.45 -0.55
CA ALA A 19 9.72 11.80 -0.31
C ALA A 19 10.04 11.88 1.18
N GLU A 20 9.16 12.50 1.99
CA GLU A 20 9.27 12.53 3.46
C GLU A 20 9.29 11.13 4.08
N LEU A 21 8.64 10.15 3.44
CA LEU A 21 8.63 8.74 3.83
C LEU A 21 9.82 7.93 3.25
N GLY A 22 10.75 8.58 2.56
CA GLY A 22 11.98 7.97 2.04
C GLY A 22 11.87 7.38 0.63
N VAL A 23 10.84 7.73 -0.14
CA VAL A 23 10.77 7.36 -1.56
C VAL A 23 11.75 8.21 -2.37
N ASP A 24 12.68 7.55 -3.07
CA ASP A 24 13.57 8.19 -4.04
C ASP A 24 12.80 8.59 -5.29
N LEU A 25 12.37 9.86 -5.37
CA LEU A 25 11.56 10.37 -6.47
C LEU A 25 12.30 10.39 -7.82
N GLU A 26 13.65 10.34 -7.84
CA GLU A 26 14.41 10.24 -9.10
C GLU A 26 14.26 8.86 -9.74
N ARG A 27 13.75 7.88 -9.00
CA ARG A 27 13.52 6.49 -9.43
C ARG A 27 12.03 6.12 -9.49
N VAL A 28 11.16 7.11 -9.58
CA VAL A 28 9.71 6.90 -9.68
C VAL A 28 9.18 7.45 -11.00
N ALA A 29 8.58 6.58 -11.82
CA ALA A 29 7.76 6.99 -12.96
C ALA A 29 6.29 7.13 -12.54
N LEU A 30 5.64 8.18 -13.03
CA LEU A 30 4.24 8.46 -12.72
C LEU A 30 3.40 8.46 -14.00
N VAL A 31 2.31 7.70 -13.97
CA VAL A 31 1.23 7.76 -14.98
C VAL A 31 -0.09 7.99 -14.25
N PRO A 32 -0.36 9.21 -13.76
CA PRO A 32 -1.50 9.50 -12.89
C PRO A 32 -2.85 9.06 -13.49
N ASN A 33 -3.00 9.27 -14.80
CA ASN A 33 -4.23 9.01 -15.55
C ASN A 33 -3.91 8.25 -16.84
N PRO A 34 -3.92 6.90 -16.82
CA PRO A 34 -3.57 6.11 -18.01
C PRO A 34 -4.67 6.07 -19.09
N GLY A 35 -5.84 6.66 -18.81
CA GLY A 35 -6.93 6.81 -19.78
C GLY A 35 -7.41 5.50 -20.40
N ALA A 36 -7.79 5.56 -21.68
CA ALA A 36 -8.31 4.42 -22.44
C ALA A 36 -7.28 3.29 -22.60
N GLU A 37 -5.99 3.62 -22.59
CA GLU A 37 -4.89 2.66 -22.79
C GLU A 37 -4.41 1.99 -21.50
N SER A 38 -5.19 2.10 -20.41
CA SER A 38 -4.89 1.53 -19.09
C SER A 38 -4.29 0.12 -19.10
N VAL A 39 -4.82 -0.80 -19.91
CA VAL A 39 -4.30 -2.18 -20.03
C VAL A 39 -2.90 -2.23 -20.64
N ALA A 40 -2.66 -1.45 -21.68
CA ALA A 40 -1.36 -1.38 -22.36
C ALA A 40 -0.31 -0.74 -21.43
N VAL A 41 -0.68 0.37 -20.78
CA VAL A 41 0.17 1.04 -19.78
C VAL A 41 0.55 0.09 -18.67
N VAL A 42 -0.41 -0.56 -18.00
CA VAL A 42 -0.11 -1.50 -16.90
C VAL A 42 0.78 -2.64 -17.36
N SER A 43 0.54 -3.15 -18.57
CA SER A 43 1.37 -4.21 -19.16
C SER A 43 2.81 -3.76 -19.37
N ALA A 44 3.02 -2.59 -19.98
CA ALA A 44 4.34 -2.03 -20.23
C ALA A 44 5.08 -1.72 -18.92
N LEU A 45 4.39 -1.18 -17.91
CA LEU A 45 4.98 -0.91 -16.60
C LEU A 45 5.46 -2.20 -15.93
N VAL A 46 4.62 -3.26 -15.92
CA VAL A 46 5.03 -4.57 -15.39
C VAL A 46 6.21 -5.17 -16.15
N ASP A 47 6.36 -4.81 -17.43
CA ASP A 47 7.46 -5.29 -18.25
C ASP A 47 8.79 -4.55 -18.02
N GLY A 48 8.76 -3.33 -17.47
CA GLY A 48 9.93 -2.45 -17.37
C GLY A 48 10.33 -2.02 -15.95
N PHE A 49 9.53 -2.29 -14.92
CA PHE A 49 9.77 -1.80 -13.56
C PHE A 49 9.82 -2.92 -12.52
N ASP A 50 10.62 -2.70 -11.47
CA ASP A 50 10.77 -3.64 -10.35
C ASP A 50 9.55 -3.59 -9.41
N LEU A 51 8.92 -2.43 -9.27
CA LEU A 51 7.70 -2.22 -8.49
C LEU A 51 6.68 -1.44 -9.32
N VAL A 52 5.46 -1.96 -9.43
CA VAL A 52 4.34 -1.28 -10.08
C VAL A 52 3.20 -1.11 -9.09
N VAL A 53 2.76 0.13 -8.88
CA VAL A 53 1.65 0.51 -8.00
C VAL A 53 0.45 0.88 -8.85
N LEU A 54 -0.68 0.21 -8.64
CA LEU A 54 -1.96 0.50 -9.27
C LEU A 54 -2.90 1.18 -8.27
N GLY A 55 -3.45 2.33 -8.64
CA GLY A 55 -4.50 2.96 -7.85
C GLY A 55 -5.81 2.14 -7.82
N ARG A 56 -6.64 2.40 -6.81
CA ARG A 56 -7.84 1.60 -6.49
C ARG A 56 -8.77 1.38 -7.67
N SER A 57 -9.14 2.47 -8.36
CA SER A 57 -10.09 2.43 -9.46
C SER A 57 -9.55 1.57 -10.62
N LEU A 58 -8.27 1.74 -10.95
CA LEU A 58 -7.60 0.96 -11.98
C LEU A 58 -7.47 -0.51 -11.59
N ALA A 59 -7.06 -0.82 -10.35
CA ALA A 59 -6.99 -2.19 -9.87
C ALA A 59 -8.35 -2.90 -9.96
N GLY A 60 -9.44 -2.21 -9.62
CA GLY A 60 -10.80 -2.75 -9.70
C GLY A 60 -11.33 -2.94 -11.13
N SER A 61 -10.77 -2.27 -12.14
CA SER A 61 -11.18 -2.41 -13.53
C SER A 61 -10.44 -3.52 -14.29
N VAL A 62 -9.36 -4.07 -13.73
CA VAL A 62 -8.59 -5.16 -14.33
C VAL A 62 -9.39 -6.46 -14.27
N ARG A 63 -9.69 -7.02 -15.45
CA ARG A 63 -10.40 -8.30 -15.57
C ARG A 63 -9.56 -9.46 -15.01
N PRO A 64 -10.16 -10.51 -14.41
CA PRO A 64 -9.44 -11.64 -13.82
C PRO A 64 -8.47 -12.34 -14.78
N GLN A 65 -8.82 -12.47 -16.07
CA GLN A 65 -7.95 -13.06 -17.09
C GLN A 65 -6.66 -12.25 -17.28
N LEU A 66 -6.77 -10.92 -17.27
CA LEU A 66 -5.62 -10.03 -17.37
C LEU A 66 -4.81 -10.03 -16.07
N ALA A 67 -5.47 -10.02 -14.91
CA ALA A 67 -4.80 -10.12 -13.61
C ALA A 67 -3.91 -11.38 -13.51
N ARG A 68 -4.40 -12.54 -13.95
CA ARG A 68 -3.62 -13.79 -13.99
C ARG A 68 -2.42 -13.70 -14.94
N ARG A 69 -2.60 -13.09 -16.12
CA ARG A 69 -1.49 -12.88 -17.08
C ARG A 69 -0.43 -11.94 -16.51
N LEU A 70 -0.84 -10.86 -15.84
CA LEU A 70 0.06 -9.95 -15.14
C LEU A 70 0.81 -10.66 -14.02
N ALA A 71 0.14 -11.45 -13.18
CA ALA A 71 0.77 -12.23 -12.13
C ALA A 71 1.83 -13.22 -12.66
N GLY A 72 1.60 -13.82 -13.83
CA GLY A 72 2.61 -14.63 -14.52
C GLY A 72 3.85 -13.81 -14.89
N ARG A 73 3.66 -12.62 -15.48
CA ARG A 73 4.78 -11.74 -15.88
C ARG A 73 5.55 -11.18 -14.69
N VAL A 74 4.85 -10.77 -13.64
CA VAL A 74 5.43 -10.30 -12.36
C VAL A 74 6.37 -11.36 -11.79
N ARG A 75 5.90 -12.62 -11.69
CA ARG A 75 6.72 -13.74 -11.22
C ARG A 75 7.92 -14.04 -12.12
N ASN A 76 7.73 -14.06 -13.44
CA ASN A 76 8.80 -14.35 -14.39
C ASN A 76 9.92 -13.29 -14.37
N ARG A 77 9.58 -12.03 -14.06
CA ARG A 77 10.56 -10.94 -13.94
C ARG A 77 11.11 -10.73 -12.53
N GLY A 78 10.50 -11.34 -11.51
CA GLY A 78 10.83 -11.05 -10.12
C GLY A 78 10.43 -9.63 -9.69
N SER A 79 9.45 -9.01 -10.35
CA SER A 79 8.91 -7.70 -9.98
C SER A 79 7.79 -7.83 -8.94
N VAL A 80 7.30 -6.69 -8.44
CA VAL A 80 6.18 -6.61 -7.50
C VAL A 80 5.07 -5.76 -8.11
N LEU A 81 3.83 -6.26 -8.02
CA LEU A 81 2.63 -5.50 -8.35
C LEU A 81 1.84 -5.21 -7.07
N LEU A 82 1.73 -3.94 -6.70
CA LEU A 82 0.98 -3.46 -5.54
C LEU A 82 -0.31 -2.79 -6.01
N ALA A 83 -1.46 -3.36 -5.65
CA ALA A 83 -2.76 -2.76 -5.93
C ALA A 83 -3.30 -2.05 -4.68
N ALA A 84 -3.69 -0.77 -4.81
CA ALA A 84 -4.37 0.00 -3.77
C ALA A 84 -5.87 -0.39 -3.63
N GLY A 85 -6.15 -1.69 -3.60
CA GLY A 85 -7.48 -2.28 -3.59
C GLY A 85 -7.42 -3.80 -3.66
N SER A 86 -8.57 -4.43 -3.85
CA SER A 86 -8.62 -5.88 -4.07
C SER A 86 -7.92 -6.26 -5.37
N TRP A 87 -7.15 -7.33 -5.33
CA TRP A 87 -6.53 -7.92 -6.52
C TRP A 87 -6.84 -9.42 -6.57
N PRO A 88 -7.32 -9.96 -7.72
CA PRO A 88 -7.61 -11.38 -7.83
C PRO A 88 -6.37 -12.23 -7.53
N ASP A 89 -6.54 -13.22 -6.65
CA ASP A 89 -5.48 -14.15 -6.27
C ASP A 89 -4.20 -13.44 -5.78
N ALA A 90 -4.30 -12.33 -5.04
CA ALA A 90 -3.14 -11.68 -4.44
C ALA A 90 -2.33 -12.66 -3.56
N ASP A 91 -0.99 -12.63 -3.66
CA ASP A 91 -0.13 -13.44 -2.80
C ASP A 91 -0.11 -12.95 -1.36
N LEU A 92 -0.25 -11.62 -1.19
CA LEU A 92 -0.35 -10.93 0.08
C LEU A 92 -1.39 -9.79 0.00
N GLU A 93 -2.22 -9.70 1.02
CA GLU A 93 -3.14 -8.60 1.27
C GLU A 93 -2.72 -7.85 2.54
N LEU A 94 -2.63 -6.53 2.43
CA LEU A 94 -2.36 -5.63 3.54
C LEU A 94 -3.61 -4.79 3.84
N SER A 95 -4.04 -4.83 5.09
CA SER A 95 -5.20 -4.07 5.58
C SER A 95 -4.80 -3.20 6.77
N VAL A 96 -5.42 -2.03 6.88
CA VAL A 96 -5.15 -1.06 7.95
C VAL A 96 -6.45 -0.73 8.66
N SER A 97 -6.52 -1.06 9.95
CA SER A 97 -7.68 -0.84 10.83
C SER A 97 -7.28 -0.04 12.09
N GLY A 98 -8.23 0.16 13.02
CA GLY A 98 -7.95 0.73 14.34
C GLY A 98 -7.37 2.16 14.30
N ARG A 99 -7.87 3.01 13.39
CA ARG A 99 -7.32 4.34 13.15
C ARG A 99 -7.66 5.28 14.31
N ARG A 100 -6.65 5.77 15.02
CA ARG A 100 -6.79 6.78 16.08
C ARG A 100 -5.87 7.97 15.79
N TRP A 101 -6.42 9.18 15.78
CA TRP A 101 -5.64 10.41 15.58
C TRP A 101 -5.26 11.05 16.91
N HIS A 102 -4.08 11.69 16.93
CA HIS A 102 -3.52 12.40 18.08
C HIS A 102 -3.05 13.80 17.67
N GLY A 103 -3.07 14.75 18.61
CA GLY A 103 -2.62 16.13 18.42
C GLY A 103 -3.69 17.21 18.61
N LEU A 104 -4.95 16.81 18.84
CA LEU A 104 -6.01 17.70 19.31
C LEU A 104 -5.98 17.79 20.85
N GLY A 105 -6.20 18.99 21.37
CA GLY A 105 -6.42 19.25 22.80
C GLY A 105 -7.77 18.72 23.28
N GLU A 106 -8.01 18.82 24.59
CA GLU A 106 -9.26 18.35 25.23
C GLU A 106 -10.51 19.07 24.72
N ASP A 107 -10.35 20.32 24.28
CA ASP A 107 -11.36 21.17 23.66
C ASP A 107 -11.56 20.89 22.15
N GLY A 108 -10.81 19.95 21.58
CA GLY A 108 -10.83 19.60 20.15
C GLY A 108 -10.02 20.54 19.26
N HIS A 109 -9.30 21.52 19.81
CA HIS A 109 -8.47 22.45 19.05
C HIS A 109 -7.03 21.95 18.92
N GLY A 110 -6.35 22.32 17.83
CA GLY A 110 -4.97 21.92 17.54
C GLY A 110 -4.76 21.44 16.11
N HIS A 111 -3.74 20.62 15.89
CA HIS A 111 -3.46 20.03 14.58
C HIS A 111 -3.20 18.53 14.72
N LEU A 112 -3.64 17.75 13.73
CA LEU A 112 -3.36 16.32 13.67
C LEU A 112 -1.86 16.11 13.50
N ARG A 113 -1.23 15.41 14.45
CA ARG A 113 0.22 15.18 14.46
C ARG A 113 0.58 13.80 13.94
N TYR A 114 -0.16 12.79 14.39
CA TYR A 114 0.05 11.41 13.97
C TYR A 114 -1.23 10.59 14.18
N ARG A 115 -1.28 9.44 13.52
CA ARG A 115 -2.26 8.40 13.81
C ARG A 115 -1.59 7.10 14.21
N GLU A 116 -2.25 6.39 15.10
CA GLU A 116 -2.00 4.97 15.35
C GLU A 116 -2.93 4.14 14.48
N VAL A 117 -2.39 3.07 13.90
CA VAL A 117 -3.14 2.12 13.09
C VAL A 117 -2.65 0.70 13.37
N LEU A 118 -3.51 -0.29 13.12
CA LEU A 118 -3.12 -1.69 13.10
C LEU A 118 -3.00 -2.15 11.64
N ALA A 119 -1.76 -2.38 11.19
CA ALA A 119 -1.52 -3.01 9.90
C ALA A 119 -1.62 -4.53 10.06
N THR A 120 -2.38 -5.20 9.20
CA THR A 120 -2.52 -6.66 9.20
C THR A 120 -2.23 -7.20 7.81
N SER A 121 -1.28 -8.13 7.74
CA SER A 121 -0.92 -8.87 6.55
C SER A 121 -1.57 -10.26 6.56
N ARG A 122 -2.19 -10.65 5.45
CA ARG A 122 -2.70 -12.01 5.21
C ARG A 122 -2.23 -12.46 3.83
N GLY A 123 -1.98 -13.75 3.63
CA GLY A 123 -1.56 -14.25 2.33
C GLY A 123 -1.60 -15.76 2.25
N ARG A 124 -0.87 -16.31 1.28
CA ARG A 124 -0.69 -17.75 1.10
C ARG A 124 0.73 -18.19 1.50
N GLY A 125 0.96 -19.50 1.60
CA GLY A 125 2.27 -20.07 1.89
C GLY A 125 2.84 -19.56 3.22
N ALA A 126 4.04 -18.97 3.19
CA ALA A 126 4.70 -18.41 4.38
C ALA A 126 3.92 -17.27 5.05
N ALA A 127 2.98 -16.63 4.35
CA ALA A 127 2.08 -15.60 4.86
C ALA A 127 0.67 -16.13 5.24
N ALA A 128 0.48 -17.46 5.27
CA ALA A 128 -0.82 -18.07 5.61
C ALA A 128 -1.30 -17.71 7.02
N ARG A 129 -0.36 -17.57 7.98
CA ARG A 129 -0.68 -17.05 9.32
C ARG A 129 -0.74 -15.52 9.26
N PRO A 130 -1.90 -14.90 9.57
CA PRO A 130 -1.99 -13.44 9.64
C PRO A 130 -0.98 -12.88 10.65
N ARG A 131 -0.37 -11.75 10.29
CA ARG A 131 0.48 -10.97 11.21
C ARG A 131 -0.07 -9.57 11.32
N SER A 132 -0.08 -9.04 12.54
CA SER A 132 -0.53 -7.68 12.79
C SER A 132 0.57 -6.91 13.51
N ALA A 133 0.77 -5.66 13.11
CA ALA A 133 1.74 -4.75 13.70
C ALA A 133 1.09 -3.38 13.93
N PRO A 134 1.15 -2.84 15.15
CA PRO A 134 0.74 -1.47 15.43
C PRO A 134 1.75 -0.50 14.81
N LEU A 135 1.28 0.48 14.05
CA LEU A 135 2.10 1.46 13.36
C LEU A 135 1.68 2.88 13.75
N ARG A 136 2.65 3.77 13.87
CA ARG A 136 2.44 5.21 13.99
C ARG A 136 2.73 5.87 12.64
N LEU A 137 1.82 6.71 12.15
CA LEU A 137 1.90 7.36 10.83
C LEU A 137 1.64 8.89 10.93
N PRO A 138 2.57 9.75 10.47
CA PRO A 138 3.98 9.41 10.30
C PRO A 138 4.58 8.96 11.63
N GLY A 139 5.59 8.09 11.59
CA GLY A 139 6.34 7.69 12.78
C GLY A 139 7.26 8.81 13.27
N VAL A 140 8.03 8.53 14.32
CA VAL A 140 8.99 9.50 14.87
C VAL A 140 10.03 9.84 13.80
N GLY A 141 10.24 11.13 13.55
CA GLY A 141 11.17 11.61 12.51
C GLY A 141 10.65 11.48 11.07
N GLY A 142 9.36 11.22 10.86
CA GLY A 142 8.76 11.15 9.52
C GLY A 142 8.71 9.73 8.93
N ALA A 143 9.57 8.82 9.37
CA ALA A 143 9.63 7.44 8.88
C ALA A 143 8.46 6.57 9.37
N LEU A 144 8.23 5.42 8.74
CA LEU A 144 7.35 4.38 9.28
C LEU A 144 7.95 3.85 10.60
N GLY A 145 7.26 4.03 11.72
CA GLY A 145 7.68 3.53 13.03
C GLY A 145 6.70 2.53 13.61
N THR A 146 7.20 1.53 14.33
CA THR A 146 6.36 0.69 15.19
C THR A 146 5.72 1.58 16.25
N ALA A 147 4.39 1.56 16.38
CA ALA A 147 3.77 2.13 17.56
C ALA A 147 4.06 1.21 18.75
N VAL A 148 4.35 1.77 19.92
CA VAL A 148 4.26 1.01 21.16
C VAL A 148 2.78 0.73 21.36
N ALA A 149 2.31 -0.48 21.05
CA ALA A 149 0.93 -0.82 21.35
C ALA A 149 0.74 -0.90 22.86
N GLU A 150 -0.10 -0.05 23.42
CA GLU A 150 -1.03 -0.55 24.43
C GLU A 150 -1.96 -1.52 23.70
N VAL A 151 -1.75 -2.81 23.93
CA VAL A 151 -2.62 -3.86 23.40
C VAL A 151 -4.00 -3.67 24.03
N PRO A 152 -5.06 -3.33 23.27
CA PRO A 152 -6.40 -3.39 23.82
C PRO A 152 -6.72 -4.88 23.95
N VAL A 153 -6.84 -5.36 25.20
CA VAL A 153 -7.39 -6.68 25.48
C VAL A 153 -8.82 -6.68 24.96
N LEU A 154 -9.07 -7.33 23.82
CA LEU A 154 -10.43 -7.61 23.36
C LEU A 154 -11.09 -8.49 24.44
N PRO A 155 -12.28 -8.14 24.95
CA PRO A 155 -12.97 -9.00 25.90
C PRO A 155 -13.23 -10.34 25.23
N ALA A 156 -12.91 -11.42 25.95
CA ALA A 156 -13.20 -12.78 25.52
C ALA A 156 -14.69 -12.87 25.17
N ARG A 157 -14.99 -13.39 23.97
CA ARG A 157 -16.36 -13.72 23.61
C ARG A 157 -16.84 -14.78 24.60
N VAL A 158 -17.77 -14.39 25.47
CA VAL A 158 -18.54 -15.34 26.29
C VAL A 158 -19.46 -16.09 25.32
N GLY A 159 -19.37 -17.42 25.36
CA GLY A 159 -20.19 -18.33 24.57
C GLY A 159 -21.62 -18.44 25.06
#